data_AF-A0A957ZAR1-F1
#
_entry.id   AF-A0A957ZAR1-F1
#
_cell.length_a   1.000
_cell.length_b   1.000
_cell.length_c   1.000
_cell.angle_alpha   90.00
_cell.angle_beta   90.00
_cell.angle_gamma   90.00
#
_symmetry.space_group_name_H-M   'P 1'
#
loop_
_entity.id
_entity.type
_entity.pdbx_description
1 polymer ?
#
loop_
_entity_poly.entity_id
_entity_poly.type
_entity_poly.pdbx_seq_one_letter_code
_entity_poly.pdbx_strand_id
1 'polypeptide(L)' 'MPTPSWLTLLLIVLILIGVAVGRVPGLHMNRASIALVGATLLLLCGALTLTQAFAALDLNTLT' A
#
# COMPACT_ATOMS: atom_id res chain seq x y z
N MET A 1 5.05 -16.53 6.29
CA MET A 1 5.04 -17.29 5.02
C MET A 1 4.76 -16.29 3.91
N PRO A 2 5.48 -16.33 2.78
CA PRO A 2 5.22 -15.41 1.68
C PRO A 2 3.76 -15.56 1.22
N THR A 3 3.05 -14.45 1.03
CA THR A 3 1.72 -14.47 0.43
C THR A 3 1.79 -15.06 -0.97
N PRO A 4 0.72 -15.74 -1.44
CA PRO A 4 0.66 -16.15 -2.83
C PRO A 4 0.73 -14.92 -3.73
N SER A 5 1.56 -14.97 -4.77
CA SER A 5 1.89 -13.81 -5.63
C SER A 5 0.67 -13.14 -6.26
N TRP A 6 -0.35 -13.91 -6.62
CA TRP A 6 -1.60 -13.39 -7.18
C TRP A 6 -2.38 -12.51 -6.19
N LEU A 7 -2.34 -12.82 -4.89
CA LEU A 7 -2.99 -12.02 -3.85
C LEU A 7 -2.29 -10.67 -3.69
N THR A 8 -0.95 -10.69 -3.68
CA THR A 8 -0.14 -9.47 -3.63
C THR A 8 -0.43 -8.57 -4.83
N LEU A 9 -0.48 -9.14 -6.04
CA LEU A 9 -0.82 -8.39 -7.26
C LEU A 9 -2.21 -7.79 -7.20
N LEU A 10 -3.20 -8.56 -6.73
CA LEU A 10 -4.57 -8.08 -6.57
C LEU A 10 -4.63 -6.88 -5.62
N LEU A 11 -3.97 -6.98 -4.46
CA LEU A 11 -3.88 -5.88 -3.50
C LEU A 11 -3.22 -4.64 -4.13
N ILE A 12 -2.09 -4.80 -4.82
CA ILE A 12 -1.40 -3.69 -5.48
C ILE A 12 -2.32 -3.00 -6.49
N VAL A 13 -2.99 -3.77 -7.36
CA VAL A 13 -3.92 -3.22 -8.35
C VAL A 13 -5.07 -2.45 -7.66
N LEU A 14 -5.64 -3.00 -6.60
CA LEU A 14 -6.70 -2.33 -5.83
C LEU A 14 -6.23 -1.02 -5.21
N ILE A 15 -5.01 -1.00 -4.64
CA ILE A 15 -4.40 0.20 -4.07
C ILE A 15 -4.19 1.26 -5.16
N LEU A 16 -3.61 0.87 -6.31
CA LEU A 16 -3.39 1.80 -7.43
C LEU A 16 -4.69 2.36 -7.99
N ILE A 17 -5.75 1.55 -8.11
CA ILE A 17 -7.09 2.03 -8.49
C ILE A 17 -7.60 3.03 -7.46
N GLY A 18 -7.51 2.73 -6.17
CA GLY A 18 -7.90 3.65 -5.10
C GLY A 18 -7.16 4.98 -5.17
N VAL A 19 -5.83 4.94 -5.36
CA VAL A 19 -4.99 6.14 -5.51
C VAL A 19 -5.37 6.93 -6.77
N ALA A 20 -5.64 6.26 -7.89
CA ALA A 20 -6.02 6.91 -9.15
C ALA A 20 -7.39 7.61 -9.04
N VAL A 21 -8.36 6.96 -8.38
CA VAL A 21 -9.67 7.55 -8.09
C VAL A 21 -9.52 8.71 -7.10
N GLY A 22 -8.64 8.58 -6.12
CA GLY A 22 -8.28 9.63 -5.17
C GLY A 22 -9.33 9.93 -4.10
N ARG A 23 -10.42 9.15 -4.05
CA ARG A 23 -11.40 9.15 -2.95
C ARG A 23 -11.93 7.74 -2.71
N VAL A 24 -12.24 7.42 -1.46
CA VAL A 24 -12.98 6.21 -1.11
C VAL A 24 -14.36 6.63 -0.60
N PRO A 25 -15.46 6.17 -1.22
CA PRO A 25 -16.81 6.54 -0.78
C PRO A 25 -17.04 6.09 0.67
N GLY A 26 -17.54 6.99 1.52
CA GLY A 26 -17.80 6.72 2.94
C GLY A 26 -16.58 6.84 3.88
N LEU A 27 -15.39 7.10 3.35
CA LEU A 27 -14.17 7.30 4.13
C LEU A 27 -13.53 8.65 3.74
N HIS A 28 -13.10 9.45 4.72
CA HIS A 28 -12.37 10.71 4.49
C HIS A 28 -10.91 10.44 4.08
N MET A 29 -10.73 9.72 2.97
CA MET A 29 -9.42 9.32 2.46
C MET A 29 -9.04 10.16 1.23
N ASN A 30 -7.77 10.58 1.20
CA ASN A 30 -7.13 11.19 0.04
C ASN A 30 -6.14 10.20 -0.58
N ARG A 31 -5.47 10.58 -1.67
CA ARG A 31 -4.50 9.72 -2.37
C ARG A 31 -3.40 9.18 -1.45
N ALA A 32 -2.88 10.02 -0.56
CA ALA A 32 -1.80 9.65 0.35
C ALA A 32 -2.27 8.65 1.43
N SER A 33 -3.43 8.87 2.04
CA SER A 33 -3.94 7.94 3.05
C SER A 33 -4.38 6.60 2.45
N ILE A 34 -4.87 6.58 1.21
CA ILE A 34 -5.12 5.32 0.48
C ILE A 34 -3.82 4.55 0.27
N ALA A 35 -2.76 5.22 -0.17
CA ALA A 35 -1.45 4.59 -0.34
C ALA A 35 -0.90 4.04 0.99
N LEU A 36 -1.04 4.80 2.08
CA LEU A 36 -0.59 4.40 3.42
C LEU A 36 -1.34 3.16 3.93
N VAL A 37 -2.66 3.16 3.83
CA VAL A 37 -3.48 2.00 4.23
C VAL A 37 -3.16 0.79 3.36
N GLY A 38 -2.98 0.99 2.05
CA GLY A 38 -2.54 -0.05 1.13
C GLY A 38 -1.21 -0.67 1.50
N ALA A 39 -0.19 0.15 1.76
CA ALA A 39 1.12 -0.32 2.22
C ALA A 39 1.01 -1.09 3.55
N THR A 40 0.16 -0.62 4.47
CA THR A 40 -0.10 -1.29 5.75
C THR A 40 -0.75 -2.66 5.53
N LEU A 41 -1.72 -2.78 4.61
CA LEU A 41 -2.33 -4.06 4.26
C LEU A 41 -1.31 -5.05 3.67
N LEU A 42 -0.40 -4.58 2.81
CA LEU A 42 0.68 -5.42 2.26
C LEU A 42 1.61 -5.95 3.37
N LEU A 43 1.91 -5.14 4.38
CA LEU A 43 2.68 -5.57 5.56
C LEU A 43 1.90 -6.60 6.39
N LEU A 44 0.62 -6.34 6.68
CA LEU A 44 -0.24 -7.22 7.50
C LEU A 44 -0.47 -8.58 6.84
N CYS A 45 -0.64 -8.63 5.52
CA CYS A 45 -0.75 -9.89 4.80
C CYS A 45 0.58 -10.64 4.72
N GLY A 46 1.72 -10.00 5.00
CA GLY A 46 3.05 -10.60 4.88
C GLY A 46 3.57 -10.62 3.44
N ALA A 47 3.07 -9.74 2.58
CA ALA A 47 3.56 -9.56 1.21
C ALA A 47 4.91 -8.82 1.18
N LEU A 48 5.20 -8.04 2.22
CA LEU A 48 6.44 -7.30 2.39
C LEU A 48 6.83 -7.29 3.87
N THR A 49 8.13 -7.36 4.19
CA THR A 49 8.59 -7.14 5.56
C THR A 49 8.73 -5.65 5.84
N LEU A 50 8.69 -5.26 7.12
CA LEU A 50 8.90 -3.87 7.53
C LEU A 50 10.27 -3.34 7.06
N THR A 51 11.32 -4.17 7.15
CA THR A 51 12.66 -3.84 6.66
C THR A 51 12.70 -3.61 5.15
N GLN A 52 12.01 -4.45 4.35
CA GLN A 52 11.91 -4.26 2.91
C GLN A 52 11.13 -2.99 2.55
N ALA A 53 10.06 -2.69 3.30
CA ALA A 53 9.26 -1.48 3.11
C ALA A 53 10.07 -0.20 3.34
N PHE A 54 10.82 -0.14 4.45
CA PHE A 54 11.69 1.01 4.73
C PHE A 54 12.84 1.14 3.73
N ALA A 55 13.43 0.02 3.30
CA ALA A 55 14.50 0.04 2.30
C ALA A 55 14.03 0.54 0.92
N ALA A 56 12.75 0.38 0.60
CA ALA A 56 12.16 0.86 -0.65
C ALA A 56 11.75 2.35 -0.60
N LEU A 57 11.79 2.97 0.58
CA LEU A 57 11.29 4.32 0.82
C LEU A 57 12.45 5.32 0.84
N ASP A 58 12.41 6.34 -0.02
CA ASP A 58 13.38 7.43 0.03
C ASP A 58 12.92 8.48 1.05
N LEU A 59 13.49 8.41 2.26
CA LEU A 59 13.15 9.30 3.35
C LEU A 59 13.51 10.77 3.07
N ASN A 60 14.48 11.04 2.18
CA ASN A 60 14.83 12.43 1.83
C ASN A 60 13.69 13.13 1.07
N THR A 61 12.76 12.38 0.48
CA THR A 61 11.60 12.95 -0.21
C THR A 61 10.46 13.30 0.76
N LEU A 62 10.47 12.75 1.99
CA LEU A 62 9.39 12.92 2.97
C LEU A 62 9.68 13.97 4.05
N THR A 63 10.91 14.46 4.14
CA THR A 63 11.35 15.53 5.03
C THR A 63 11.31 16.88 4.33
#